data_AF-A0A7W5E223-F1
#
_entry.id   AF-A0A7W5E223-F1
#
_cell.length_a   1.000
_cell.length_b   1.000
_cell.length_c   1.000
_cell.angle_alpha   90.00
_cell.angle_beta   90.00
_cell.angle_gamma   90.00
#
_symmetry.space_group_name_H-M   'P 1'
#
loop_
_entity.id
_entity.type
_entity.pdbx_description
1 polymer ?
#
loop_
_entity_poly.entity_id
_entity_poly.type
_entity_poly.pdbx_seq_one_letter_code
_entity_poly.pdbx_strand_id
1 'polypeptide(L)'
;MSHEDEVEFAGAFGQLTPTGGGDPIPLIKDKLLIGRRRHCDICLDFPNVSSQHCRMTLEHGYWFIRDLNSRNGTKVDGRPIMRKRADPKCKVAIARHQYVLEYDPQLLGAYGPPPADDDYIDEVMKSSLMDRAGMARRDPKKGFFNKKSE
;
A
#
# COMPACT_ATOMS: atom_id res chain seq x y z
N MET A 1 28.72 -16.96 -17.95
CA MET A 1 27.32 -16.80 -18.43
C MET A 1 26.48 -16.63 -17.18
N SER A 2 26.15 -15.37 -16.88
CA SER A 2 25.30 -15.01 -15.75
C SER A 2 23.96 -15.69 -15.93
N HIS A 3 23.60 -16.60 -15.01
CA HIS A 3 22.22 -17.02 -14.87
C HIS A 3 21.46 -15.77 -14.49
N GLU A 4 20.60 -15.30 -15.39
CA GLU A 4 19.57 -14.33 -15.02
C GLU A 4 18.73 -15.07 -13.98
N ASP A 5 18.87 -14.67 -12.71
CA ASP A 5 18.04 -15.20 -11.63
C ASP A 5 16.59 -14.88 -11.99
N GLU A 6 15.86 -15.85 -12.57
CA GLU A 6 14.42 -15.74 -12.77
C GLU A 6 13.82 -15.43 -11.40
N VAL A 7 13.22 -14.25 -11.28
CA VAL A 7 12.60 -13.82 -10.03
C VAL A 7 11.36 -14.68 -9.84
N GLU A 8 11.52 -15.79 -9.10
CA GLU A 8 10.45 -16.73 -8.85
C GLU A 8 9.63 -16.26 -7.63
N PHE A 9 8.52 -15.58 -7.88
CA PHE A 9 7.54 -15.25 -6.85
C PHE A 9 6.62 -16.45 -6.57
N ALA A 10 6.10 -16.55 -5.35
CA ALA A 10 5.15 -17.62 -4.98
C ALA A 10 3.85 -17.60 -5.81
N GLY A 11 3.48 -16.46 -6.39
CA GLY A 11 2.30 -16.30 -7.25
C GLY A 11 2.61 -15.62 -8.58
N ALA A 12 1.79 -15.90 -9.59
CA ALA A 12 1.94 -15.37 -10.95
C ALA A 12 1.89 -13.82 -11.02
N PHE A 13 1.30 -13.17 -10.01
CA PHE A 13 1.22 -11.71 -9.92
C PHE A 13 2.09 -11.11 -8.80
N GLY A 14 3.01 -11.90 -8.25
CA GLY A 14 3.83 -11.55 -7.09
C GLY A 14 3.39 -12.25 -5.80
N GLN A 15 3.81 -11.70 -4.68
CA GLN A 15 3.54 -12.23 -3.33
C GLN A 15 3.44 -11.13 -2.27
N LEU A 16 2.78 -11.46 -1.16
CA LEU A 16 2.87 -10.71 0.10
C LEU A 16 3.68 -11.51 1.12
N THR A 17 4.85 -11.01 1.49
CA THR A 17 5.75 -11.67 2.44
C THR A 17 5.52 -11.11 3.86
N PRO A 18 5.03 -11.90 4.83
CA PRO A 18 4.81 -11.42 6.19
C PRO A 18 6.11 -10.96 6.87
N THR A 19 6.12 -9.78 7.49
CA THR A 19 7.34 -9.26 8.15
C THR A 19 7.60 -9.92 9.52
N GLY A 20 6.60 -10.57 10.11
CA GLY A 20 6.70 -11.28 11.39
C GLY A 20 7.11 -12.74 11.26
N GLY A 21 7.47 -13.20 10.06
CA GLY A 21 7.69 -14.61 9.74
C GLY A 21 6.42 -15.31 9.24
N GLY A 22 6.61 -16.47 8.60
CA GLY A 22 5.57 -17.24 7.91
C GLY A 22 5.83 -17.33 6.41
N ASP A 23 5.01 -18.14 5.73
CA ASP A 23 5.15 -18.37 4.29
C ASP A 23 4.64 -17.16 3.48
N PRO A 24 5.26 -16.83 2.33
CA PRO A 24 4.73 -15.84 1.41
C PRO A 24 3.33 -16.20 0.93
N ILE A 25 2.45 -15.20 0.85
CA ILE A 25 1.10 -15.37 0.33
C ILE A 25 1.14 -15.10 -1.18
N PRO A 26 0.81 -16.08 -2.04
CA PRO A 26 0.88 -15.91 -3.48
C PRO A 26 -0.24 -15.01 -4.00
N LEU A 27 0.09 -14.09 -4.90
CA LEU A 27 -0.89 -13.29 -5.63
C LEU A 27 -1.28 -14.04 -6.90
N ILE A 28 -2.47 -14.65 -6.88
CA ILE A 28 -2.91 -15.61 -7.91
C ILE A 28 -3.92 -15.05 -8.92
N LYS A 29 -4.39 -13.81 -8.72
CA LYS A 29 -5.34 -13.11 -9.59
C LYS A 29 -4.92 -11.65 -9.72
N ASP A 30 -5.41 -10.97 -10.75
CA ASP A 30 -5.25 -9.53 -10.97
C ASP A 30 -6.14 -8.67 -10.05
N LYS A 31 -7.15 -9.28 -9.41
CA LYS A 31 -8.05 -8.67 -8.43
C LYS A 31 -8.17 -9.60 -7.23
N LEU A 32 -7.82 -9.09 -6.06
CA LEU A 32 -7.80 -9.86 -4.82
C LEU A 32 -8.56 -9.10 -3.74
N LEU A 33 -9.58 -9.75 -3.19
CA LEU A 33 -10.25 -9.30 -1.98
C LEU A 33 -9.53 -9.86 -0.76
N ILE A 34 -9.11 -8.98 0.15
CA ILE A 34 -8.42 -9.35 1.39
C ILE A 34 -9.34 -9.07 2.57
N GLY A 35 -9.47 -10.03 3.47
CA GLY A 35 -10.33 -9.88 4.64
C GLY A 35 -10.34 -11.11 5.54
N ARG A 36 -11.10 -11.03 6.63
CA ARG A 36 -11.19 -12.10 7.63
C ARG A 36 -12.10 -13.25 7.22
N ARG A 37 -13.05 -13.01 6.31
CA ARG A 37 -14.01 -14.05 5.92
C ARG A 37 -13.39 -14.99 4.88
N ARG A 38 -13.77 -16.27 4.95
CA ARG A 38 -13.27 -17.33 4.05
C ARG A 38 -13.61 -17.15 2.58
N HIS A 39 -14.55 -16.27 2.23
CA HIS A 39 -14.88 -15.96 0.84
C HIS A 39 -13.92 -14.93 0.21
N CYS A 40 -13.02 -14.32 0.99
CA CYS A 40 -11.96 -13.47 0.48
C CYS A 40 -10.89 -14.31 -0.23
N ASP A 41 -10.30 -13.77 -1.30
CA ASP A 41 -9.21 -14.45 -2.03
C ASP A 41 -7.98 -14.66 -1.14
N ILE A 42 -7.71 -13.69 -0.26
CA ILE A 42 -6.72 -13.81 0.81
C ILE A 42 -7.44 -13.68 2.15
N CYS A 43 -7.56 -14.81 2.84
CA CYS A 43 -8.22 -14.89 4.14
C CYS A 43 -7.20 -14.67 5.27
N LEU A 44 -7.27 -13.51 5.92
CA LEU A 44 -6.49 -13.19 7.10
C LEU A 44 -7.37 -13.35 8.35
N ASP A 45 -7.41 -14.56 8.91
CA ASP A 45 -8.31 -14.92 10.02
C ASP A 45 -7.85 -14.36 11.38
N PHE A 46 -7.85 -13.03 11.47
CA PHE A 46 -7.48 -12.31 12.67
C PHE A 46 -8.64 -11.42 13.16
N PRO A 47 -8.91 -11.34 14.47
CA PRO A 47 -10.02 -10.56 15.02
C PRO A 47 -9.98 -9.07 14.65
N ASN A 48 -8.79 -8.51 14.43
CA ASN A 48 -8.57 -7.11 14.08
C ASN A 48 -8.69 -6.82 12.57
N VAL A 49 -8.93 -7.83 11.73
CA VAL A 49 -9.16 -7.65 10.29
C VAL A 49 -10.68 -7.62 10.02
N SER A 50 -11.15 -6.63 9.26
CA SER A 50 -12.54 -6.55 8.80
C SER A 50 -12.93 -7.78 7.95
N SER A 51 -14.23 -8.10 7.92
CA SER A 51 -14.78 -9.19 7.08
C SER A 51 -14.35 -9.08 5.62
N GLN A 52 -14.41 -7.87 5.06
CA GLN A 52 -13.81 -7.44 3.80
C GLN A 52 -13.00 -6.19 4.17
N HIS A 53 -11.68 -6.21 4.01
CA HIS A 53 -10.79 -5.19 4.57
C HIS A 53 -10.28 -4.24 3.49
N CYS A 54 -9.62 -4.79 2.49
CA CYS A 54 -9.13 -4.04 1.37
C CYS A 54 -9.20 -4.89 0.09
N ARG A 55 -9.05 -4.22 -1.04
CA ARG A 55 -8.95 -4.85 -2.35
C ARG A 55 -7.65 -4.44 -3.00
N MET A 56 -6.93 -5.40 -3.55
CA MET A 56 -5.82 -5.16 -4.46
C MET A 56 -6.31 -5.32 -5.89
N THR A 57 -5.92 -4.43 -6.79
CA THR A 57 -6.24 -4.48 -8.23
C THR A 57 -5.00 -4.12 -9.03
N LEU A 58 -4.67 -4.96 -10.00
CA LEU A 58 -3.56 -4.72 -10.91
C LEU A 58 -4.03 -3.80 -12.03
N GLU A 59 -3.36 -2.66 -12.20
CA GLU A 59 -3.66 -1.65 -13.21
C GLU A 59 -2.34 -1.21 -13.85
N HIS A 60 -2.20 -1.36 -15.17
CA HIS A 60 -0.98 -0.99 -15.92
C HIS A 60 0.32 -1.61 -15.35
N GLY A 61 0.24 -2.85 -14.88
CA GLY A 61 1.36 -3.58 -14.26
C GLY A 61 1.70 -3.14 -12.83
N TYR A 62 0.93 -2.22 -12.22
CA TYR A 62 1.10 -1.81 -10.82
C TYR A 62 -0.07 -2.24 -9.95
N TRP A 63 0.23 -2.62 -8.71
CA TRP A 63 -0.81 -2.92 -7.73
C TRP A 63 -1.39 -1.64 -7.16
N PHE A 64 -2.71 -1.51 -7.18
CA PHE A 64 -3.46 -0.51 -6.44
C PHE A 64 -4.18 -1.16 -5.27
N ILE A 65 -3.97 -0.61 -4.08
CA ILE A 65 -4.61 -1.07 -2.85
C ILE A 65 -5.69 -0.07 -2.49
N ARG A 66 -6.92 -0.55 -2.28
CA ARG A 66 -8.06 0.26 -1.82
C ARG A 66 -8.58 -0.28 -0.50
N ASP A 67 -8.63 0.56 0.52
CA ASP A 67 -9.32 0.23 1.77
C ASP A 67 -10.84 0.21 1.55
N LEU A 68 -11.54 -0.77 2.12
CA LEU A 68 -13.00 -0.95 1.98
C LEU A 68 -13.73 -0.46 3.25
N ASN A 69 -13.36 0.72 3.74
CA ASN A 69 -13.84 1.30 4.99
C ASN A 69 -13.63 0.34 6.17
N SER A 70 -12.42 -0.21 6.26
CA SER A 70 -12.06 -1.16 7.30
C SER A 70 -12.00 -0.49 8.67
N ARG A 71 -12.17 -1.28 9.74
CA ARG A 71 -12.18 -0.73 11.11
C ARG A 71 -10.82 -0.19 11.55
N ASN A 72 -9.74 -0.84 11.12
CA ASN A 72 -8.37 -0.56 11.58
C ASN A 72 -7.49 0.06 10.48
N GLY A 73 -8.04 0.26 9.28
CA GLY A 73 -7.38 0.87 8.15
C GLY A 73 -6.35 -0.02 7.46
N THR A 74 -6.04 0.38 6.24
CA THR A 74 -4.92 -0.11 5.43
C THR A 74 -3.85 0.97 5.36
N LYS A 75 -2.57 0.59 5.41
CA LYS A 75 -1.44 1.53 5.27
C LYS A 75 -0.46 1.03 4.21
N VAL A 76 0.14 1.97 3.48
CA VAL A 76 1.28 1.71 2.59
C VAL A 76 2.43 2.61 3.05
N ASP A 77 3.58 2.00 3.32
CA ASP A 77 4.78 2.64 3.88
C ASP A 77 4.47 3.48 5.13
N GLY A 78 3.61 2.93 5.99
CA GLY A 78 3.23 3.53 7.26
C GLY A 78 2.16 4.64 7.17
N ARG A 79 1.77 5.06 5.97
CA ARG A 79 0.72 6.08 5.77
C ARG A 79 -0.64 5.42 5.53
N PRO A 80 -1.72 5.83 6.24
CA PRO A 80 -3.08 5.38 5.95
C PRO A 80 -3.50 5.79 4.54
N ILE A 81 -4.22 4.91 3.85
CA ILE A 81 -4.64 5.11 2.46
C ILE A 81 -6.14 4.83 2.31
N MET A 82 -6.79 5.53 1.38
CA MET A 82 -8.09 5.11 0.85
C MET A 82 -7.91 4.32 -0.45
N ARG A 83 -7.06 4.83 -1.35
CA ARG A 83 -6.56 4.09 -2.50
C ARG A 83 -5.16 4.59 -2.84
N LYS A 84 -4.23 3.68 -3.08
CA LYS A 84 -2.86 4.04 -3.46
C LYS A 84 -2.25 3.01 -4.40
N ARG A 85 -1.43 3.48 -5.35
CA ARG A 85 -0.45 2.63 -6.03
C ARG A 85 0.58 2.14 -5.01
N ALA A 86 0.84 0.84 -5.02
CA ALA A 86 1.84 0.21 -4.17
C ALA A 86 3.05 -0.16 -5.03
N ASP A 87 4.20 0.40 -4.69
CA ASP A 87 5.45 0.13 -5.42
C ASP A 87 6.04 -1.24 -5.01
N PRO A 88 6.86 -1.86 -5.87
CA PRO A 88 7.57 -3.08 -5.51
C PRO A 88 8.38 -2.89 -4.23
N LYS A 89 8.37 -3.91 -3.38
CA LYS A 89 9.03 -3.96 -2.05
C LYS A 89 8.50 -2.96 -1.02
N CYS A 90 7.36 -2.30 -1.29
CA CYS A 90 6.72 -1.44 -0.30
C CYS A 90 6.17 -2.25 0.89
N LYS A 91 5.97 -1.55 2.02
CA LYS A 91 5.37 -2.16 3.22
C LYS A 91 3.88 -1.92 3.22
N VAL A 92 3.09 -2.99 3.20
CA VAL A 92 1.63 -2.95 3.31
C VAL A 92 1.24 -3.40 4.71
N ALA A 93 0.46 -2.58 5.41
CA ALA A 93 -0.15 -2.97 6.69
C ALA A 93 -1.66 -3.11 6.53
N ILE A 94 -2.18 -4.26 6.94
CA ILE A 94 -3.62 -4.56 6.99
C ILE A 94 -3.97 -4.75 8.47
N ALA A 95 -4.70 -3.79 9.04
CA ALA A 95 -4.82 -3.63 10.49
C ALA A 95 -3.44 -3.58 11.19
N ARG A 96 -3.06 -4.63 11.93
CA ARG A 96 -1.76 -4.74 12.64
C ARG A 96 -0.78 -5.68 11.95
N HIS A 97 -1.17 -6.30 10.84
CA HIS A 97 -0.37 -7.30 10.14
C HIS A 97 0.39 -6.62 9.01
N GLN A 98 1.70 -6.83 8.97
CA GLN A 98 2.60 -6.17 8.04
C GLN A 98 3.18 -7.17 7.04
N TYR A 99 3.24 -6.72 5.80
CA TYR A 99 3.71 -7.49 4.65
C TYR A 99 4.63 -6.64 3.79
N VAL A 100 5.59 -7.26 3.12
CA VAL A 100 6.30 -6.68 1.98
C VAL A 100 5.60 -7.16 0.71
N LEU A 101 5.22 -6.22 -0.15
CA LEU A 101 4.63 -6.55 -1.45
C LEU A 101 5.76 -6.72 -2.47
N GLU A 102 5.91 -7.91 -3.03
CA GLU A 102 6.97 -8.22 -3.98
C GLU A 102 6.35 -8.67 -5.30
N TYR A 103 6.69 -7.97 -6.38
CA TYR A 103 6.25 -8.26 -7.74
C TYR A 103 7.16 -7.51 -8.72
N ASP A 104 7.11 -7.88 -9.99
CA ASP A 104 7.82 -7.17 -11.06
C ASP A 104 6.82 -6.47 -11.99
N PRO A 105 6.75 -5.13 -12.01
CA PRO A 105 5.84 -4.41 -12.89
C PRO A 105 6.04 -4.74 -14.37
N GLN A 106 7.28 -4.96 -14.84
CA GLN A 106 7.56 -5.21 -16.25
C GLN A 106 7.03 -6.58 -16.67
N LEU A 107 7.20 -7.61 -15.82
CA LEU A 107 6.59 -8.92 -16.05
C LEU A 107 5.06 -8.85 -16.05
N LEU A 108 4.49 -7.88 -15.35
CA LEU A 108 3.05 -7.61 -15.31
C LEU A 108 2.56 -6.63 -16.37
N GLY A 109 3.39 -6.30 -17.37
CA GLY A 109 3.00 -5.49 -18.53
C GLY A 109 3.05 -3.98 -18.30
N ALA A 110 3.77 -3.51 -17.28
CA ALA A 110 4.05 -2.08 -17.12
C ALA A 110 4.95 -1.59 -18.26
N TYR A 111 4.62 -0.43 -18.81
CA TYR A 111 5.43 0.29 -19.78
C TYR A 111 5.40 1.78 -19.50
N GLY A 112 6.52 2.47 -19.76
CA GLY A 112 6.64 3.90 -19.51
C GLY A 112 6.78 4.27 -18.02
N PRO A 113 6.61 5.55 -17.66
CA PRO A 113 6.72 5.99 -16.29
C PRO A 113 5.57 5.41 -15.42
N PRO A 114 5.83 5.09 -14.14
CA PRO A 114 4.80 4.62 -13.22
C PRO A 114 3.59 5.58 -13.16
N PRO A 115 2.33 5.09 -13.20
CA PRO A 115 1.13 5.92 -13.06
C PRO A 115 1.15 6.71 -11.75
N ALA A 116 0.63 7.94 -11.68
CA ALA A 116 0.59 8.70 -10.43
C ALA A 116 -0.13 7.92 -9.30
N ASP A 117 0.27 8.14 -8.04
CA ASP A 117 -0.49 7.61 -6.91
C ASP A 117 -1.70 8.50 -6.60
N ASP A 118 -2.86 7.87 -6.38
CA ASP A 118 -4.14 8.58 -6.15
C ASP A 118 -4.09 9.51 -4.91
N ASP A 119 -3.35 9.13 -3.86
CA ASP A 119 -3.26 9.91 -2.62
C ASP A 119 -2.59 11.30 -2.83
N TYR A 120 -1.66 11.42 -3.77
CA TYR A 120 -1.02 12.71 -4.07
C TYR A 120 -2.02 13.73 -4.61
N ILE A 121 -2.97 13.29 -5.45
CA ILE A 121 -3.99 14.15 -6.03
C ILE A 121 -4.92 14.69 -4.93
N ASP A 122 -5.35 13.83 -4.00
CA ASP A 122 -6.23 14.21 -2.90
C ASP A 122 -5.55 15.18 -1.91
N GLU A 123 -4.27 14.96 -1.58
CA GLU A 123 -3.51 15.87 -0.71
C GLU A 123 -3.30 17.24 -1.38
N VAL A 124 -2.96 17.27 -2.67
CA VAL A 124 -2.77 18.52 -3.44
C VAL A 124 -4.09 19.28 -3.62
N MET A 125 -5.21 18.57 -3.81
CA MET A 125 -6.54 19.18 -3.89
C MET A 125 -6.97 19.77 -2.55
N LYS A 126 -6.72 19.06 -1.44
CA LYS A 126 -7.04 19.53 -0.09
C LYS A 126 -6.20 20.74 0.31
N SER A 127 -4.90 20.77 0.01
CA SER A 127 -4.05 21.93 0.27
C SER A 127 -4.52 23.15 -0.53
N SER A 128 -4.79 22.96 -1.83
CA SER A 128 -5.27 24.03 -2.71
C SER A 128 -6.65 24.60 -2.30
N LEU A 129 -7.54 23.78 -1.73
CA LEU A 129 -8.82 24.20 -1.17
C LEU A 129 -8.64 24.94 0.17
N MET A 130 -7.77 24.44 1.07
CA MET A 130 -7.49 25.08 2.36
C MET A 130 -6.81 26.44 2.19
N ASP A 131 -5.88 26.56 1.25
CA ASP A 131 -5.17 27.80 0.94
C ASP A 131 -6.12 28.88 0.40
N ARG A 132 -7.05 28.49 -0.49
CA ARG A 132 -8.09 29.40 -1.01
C ARG A 132 -9.14 29.80 0.03
N ALA A 133 -9.40 28.94 1.02
CA ALA A 133 -10.35 29.19 2.09
C ALA A 133 -9.77 30.03 3.25
N GLY A 134 -8.48 30.38 3.21
CA GLY A 134 -7.83 31.21 4.24
C GLY A 134 -7.73 30.55 5.62
N MET A 135 -7.92 29.23 5.72
CA MET A 135 -7.93 28.50 6.99
C MET A 135 -6.62 27.75 7.21
N ALA A 136 -5.55 28.47 7.56
CA ALA A 136 -4.33 27.84 8.04
C ALA A 136 -4.56 27.27 9.46
N ARG A 137 -4.67 25.95 9.61
CA ARG A 137 -4.57 25.33 10.94
C ARG A 137 -3.13 25.44 11.44
N ARG A 138 -2.97 26.07 12.60
CA ARG A 138 -1.70 26.19 13.34
C ARG A 138 -1.17 24.80 13.67
N ASP A 139 0.00 24.47 13.12
CA ASP A 139 0.70 23.20 13.33
C ASP A 139 1.25 23.12 14.79
N PRO A 140 0.85 22.14 15.63
CA PRO A 140 1.34 22.05 17.01
C PRO A 140 2.74 21.43 17.15
N LYS A 141 3.43 21.05 16.06
CA LYS A 141 4.78 20.48 16.14
C LYS A 141 5.84 21.36 15.48
N LYS A 142 6.10 22.52 16.09
CA LYS A 142 7.38 23.22 15.94
C LYS A 142 7.95 23.56 17.32
N GLY A 143 8.32 22.51 18.05
CA GLY A 143 9.05 22.60 19.30
C GLY A 143 10.53 22.85 19.03
N PHE A 144 11.01 24.01 19.49
CA PHE A 144 12.37 24.35 19.91
C PHE A 144 13.55 23.66 19.20
N PHE A 145 14.20 24.40 18.29
CA PHE A 145 15.66 24.36 18.16
C PHE A 145 16.18 25.75 18.49
N ASN A 146 16.79 25.88 19.68
CA ASN A 146 17.35 27.14 20.12
C ASN A 146 18.71 27.34 19.46
N LYS A 147 18.88 28.51 18.85
CA LYS A 147 20.14 29.03 18.31
C LYS A 147 21.07 29.37 19.48
N LYS A 148 22.33 28.97 19.41
CA LYS A 148 23.42 29.74 20.03
C LYS A 148 24.50 29.99 19.00
N SER A 149 24.73 31.28 18.77
CA SER A 149 25.88 31.89 18.13
C SER A 149 27.06 31.88 19.11
N GLU A 150 28.23 31.44 18.62
CA GLU A 150 29.49 32.19 18.58
C GLU A 150 30.41 31.53 17.57
#